data_AF-A0A539DYK8-F1
#
_entry.id   AF-A0A539DYK8-F1
#
_cell.length_a   1.000
_cell.length_b   1.000
_cell.length_c   1.000
_cell.angle_alpha   90.00
_cell.angle_beta   90.00
_cell.angle_gamma   90.00
#
_symmetry.space_group_name_H-M   'P 1'
#
loop_
_entity.id
_entity.type
_entity.pdbx_description
1 polymer ?
#
loop_
_entity_poly.entity_id
_entity_poly.type
_entity_poly.pdbx_seq_one_letter_code
_entity_poly.pdbx_strand_id
1 'polypeptide(L)'
;MTDRSDTITVYWRPGCPFCSMLRSGLHRSGVPFREVNIWNDPAAAAFVRSVARGSETVPTVTVGTFTVVNPTTRQVIELAHAESPGLVPQPTTRPGWRTRLGGRHRRR
;
A
#
# COMPACT_ATOMS: atom_id res chain seq x y z
N MET A 1 -11.53 20.83 -3.03
CA MET A 1 -10.18 20.64 -3.57
C MET A 1 -9.59 19.44 -2.83
N THR A 2 -10.08 18.26 -3.19
CA THR A 2 -10.04 17.05 -2.35
C THR A 2 -9.31 16.00 -3.18
N ASP A 3 -8.09 15.60 -2.80
CA ASP A 3 -7.50 14.31 -3.23
C ASP A 3 -6.11 13.95 -2.65
N ARG A 4 -5.41 14.83 -1.90
CA ARG A 4 -4.04 14.48 -1.44
C ARG A 4 -3.96 13.29 -0.46
N SER A 5 -5.10 12.80 0.03
CA SER A 5 -5.17 11.73 1.03
C SER A 5 -5.50 10.35 0.46
N ASP A 6 -5.82 10.21 -0.84
CA ASP A 6 -6.23 8.91 -1.41
C ASP A 6 -5.28 8.35 -2.47
N THR A 7 -4.15 9.02 -2.74
CA THR A 7 -3.23 8.57 -3.80
C THR A 7 -1.89 8.08 -3.24
N ILE A 8 -1.60 6.79 -3.42
CA ILE A 8 -0.27 6.22 -3.25
C ILE A 8 0.58 6.57 -4.47
N THR A 9 1.79 7.12 -4.27
CA THR A 9 2.75 7.33 -5.37
C THR A 9 4.03 6.53 -5.14
N VAL A 10 4.44 5.77 -6.15
CA VAL A 10 5.68 4.98 -6.17
C VAL A 10 6.69 5.67 -7.09
N TYR A 11 7.80 6.11 -6.51
CA TYR A 11 8.96 6.64 -7.21
C TYR A 11 9.88 5.48 -7.57
N TRP A 12 10.22 5.34 -8.85
CA TRP A 12 10.96 4.20 -9.39
C TRP A 12 11.97 4.62 -10.47
N ARG A 13 12.81 3.68 -10.92
CA ARG A 13 13.68 3.83 -12.10
C ARG A 13 13.77 2.52 -12.89
N PRO A 14 14.10 2.55 -14.20
CA PRO A 14 14.33 1.34 -15.00
C PRO A 14 15.38 0.41 -14.39
N GLY A 15 15.16 -0.90 -14.51
CA GLY A 15 16.10 -1.92 -14.03
C GLY A 15 16.14 -2.12 -12.50
N CYS A 16 15.27 -1.47 -11.73
CA CYS A 16 15.19 -1.64 -10.27
C CYS A 16 14.38 -2.91 -9.89
N PRO A 17 15.00 -3.99 -9.41
CA PRO A 17 14.29 -5.23 -9.07
C PRO A 17 13.33 -5.05 -7.88
N PHE A 18 13.70 -4.23 -6.89
CA PHE A 18 12.85 -3.92 -5.74
C PHE A 18 11.58 -3.16 -6.15
N CYS A 19 11.69 -2.27 -7.13
CA CYS A 19 10.57 -1.53 -7.68
C CYS A 19 9.59 -2.46 -8.38
N SER A 20 10.08 -3.39 -9.21
CA SER A 20 9.27 -4.42 -9.87
C SER A 20 8.56 -5.33 -8.85
N MET A 21 9.25 -5.72 -7.78
CA MET A 21 8.71 -6.54 -6.71
C MET A 21 7.58 -5.82 -5.95
N LEU A 22 7.82 -4.56 -5.56
CA LEU A 22 6.83 -3.75 -4.85
C LEU A 22 5.58 -3.53 -5.70
N ARG A 23 5.74 -3.07 -6.95
CA ARG A 23 4.63 -2.84 -7.89
C ARG A 23 3.80 -4.10 -8.10
N SER A 24 4.47 -5.23 -8.32
CA SER A 24 3.80 -6.52 -8.50
C SER A 24 2.99 -6.93 -7.26
N GLY A 25 3.53 -6.67 -6.07
CA GLY A 25 2.83 -6.88 -4.81
C GLY A 25 1.57 -6.01 -4.69
N LEU A 26 1.70 -4.70 -4.95
CA LEU A 26 0.56 -3.77 -4.88
C LEU A 26 -0.54 -4.11 -5.89
N HIS A 27 -0.17 -4.45 -7.14
CA HIS A 27 -1.12 -4.91 -8.14
C HIS A 27 -1.88 -6.17 -7.70
N ARG A 28 -1.19 -7.18 -7.16
CA ARG A 28 -1.85 -8.40 -6.65
C ARG A 28 -2.77 -8.14 -5.47
N SER A 29 -2.47 -7.13 -4.66
CA SER A 29 -3.30 -6.72 -3.53
C SER A 29 -4.46 -5.80 -3.93
N GLY A 30 -4.61 -5.45 -5.21
CA GLY A 30 -5.67 -4.58 -5.69
C GLY A 30 -5.52 -3.13 -5.21
N VAL A 31 -4.31 -2.73 -4.80
CA VAL A 31 -4.04 -1.37 -4.33
C VAL A 31 -3.70 -0.49 -5.53
N PRO A 32 -4.51 0.53 -5.86
CA PRO A 32 -4.18 1.48 -6.91
C PRO A 32 -3.03 2.38 -6.46
N PHE A 33 -2.10 2.67 -7.37
CA PHE A 33 -0.99 3.59 -7.13
C PHE A 33 -0.59 4.30 -8.43
N ARG A 34 -0.04 5.51 -8.27
CA ARG A 34 0.63 6.26 -9.34
C ARG A 34 2.10 5.93 -9.38
N GLU A 35 2.69 5.97 -10.56
CA GLU A 35 4.11 5.73 -10.77
C GLU A 35 4.82 6.98 -11.29
N VAL A 36 6.01 7.24 -10.75
CA VAL A 36 6.89 8.35 -11.18
C VAL A 36 8.28 7.81 -11.42
N ASN A 37 8.73 7.89 -12.68
CA ASN A 37 10.10 7.55 -13.04
C ASN A 37 11.03 8.73 -12.74
N ILE A 38 11.91 8.58 -11.75
CA ILE A 38 12.80 9.66 -11.32
C ILE A 38 13.86 10.03 -12.36
N TRP A 39 14.17 9.14 -13.31
CA TRP A 39 15.10 9.47 -14.40
C TRP A 39 14.52 10.48 -15.39
N ASN A 40 13.19 10.52 -15.52
CA ASN A 40 12.50 11.40 -16.45
C ASN A 40 12.00 12.69 -15.77
N ASP A 41 12.07 12.76 -14.45
CA ASP A 41 11.55 13.86 -13.64
C ASP A 41 12.62 14.32 -12.63
N PRO A 42 13.36 15.39 -12.96
CA PRO A 42 14.39 15.94 -12.07
C PRO A 42 13.85 16.40 -10.71
N ALA A 43 12.59 16.84 -10.65
CA ALA A 43 11.96 17.26 -9.41
C ALA A 43 11.64 16.04 -8.53
N ALA A 44 11.18 14.95 -9.12
CA ALA A 44 11.00 13.68 -8.42
C ALA A 44 12.33 13.10 -7.91
N ALA A 45 13.41 13.18 -8.71
CA ALA A 45 14.73 12.77 -8.27
C ALA A 45 15.23 13.63 -7.08
N ALA A 46 15.02 14.95 -7.13
CA ALA A 46 15.36 15.85 -6.04
C ALA A 46 14.56 15.53 -4.76
N PHE A 47 13.26 15.26 -4.90
CA PHE A 47 12.41 14.80 -3.80
C PHE A 47 12.94 13.51 -3.18
N VAL A 48 13.22 12.48 -3.99
CA VAL A 48 13.77 11.21 -3.50
C VAL A 48 15.09 11.44 -2.75
N ARG A 49 16.01 12.24 -3.29
CA ARG A 49 17.26 12.57 -2.60
C ARG A 49 17.00 13.25 -1.25
N SER A 50 16.01 14.13 -1.16
CA SER A 50 15.69 14.82 0.10
C SER A 50 15.24 13.86 1.21
N VAL A 51 14.50 12.80 0.87
CA VAL A 51 13.95 11.84 1.86
C VAL A 51 14.84 10.62 2.07
N ALA A 52 15.71 10.30 1.11
CA ALA A 52 16.63 9.17 1.16
C ALA A 52 18.07 9.59 1.48
N ARG A 53 18.25 10.55 2.39
CA ARG A 53 19.55 10.98 2.93
C ARG A 53 20.55 11.41 1.83
N GLY A 54 20.07 12.10 0.80
CA GLY A 54 20.84 12.57 -0.34
C GLY A 54 20.97 11.56 -1.49
N SER A 55 20.49 10.31 -1.33
CA SER A 55 20.61 9.25 -2.34
C SER A 55 19.35 9.12 -3.20
N GLU A 56 19.49 8.65 -4.44
CA GLU A 56 18.36 8.29 -5.31
C GLU A 56 17.85 6.87 -5.02
N THR A 57 17.53 6.59 -3.75
CA THR A 57 17.07 5.26 -3.34
C THR A 57 15.62 5.04 -3.76
N VAL A 58 15.40 4.01 -4.58
CA VAL A 58 14.08 3.56 -5.00
C VAL A 58 13.89 2.07 -4.68
N PRO A 59 12.65 1.59 -4.47
CA PRO A 59 11.40 2.35 -4.50
C PRO A 59 11.29 3.32 -3.32
N THR A 60 10.82 4.53 -3.56
CA THR A 60 10.36 5.45 -2.50
C THR A 60 8.84 5.60 -2.68
N VAL A 61 8.08 5.61 -1.60
CA VAL A 61 6.61 5.65 -1.65
C VAL A 61 6.07 6.75 -0.79
N THR A 62 5.11 7.52 -1.31
CA THR A 62 4.29 8.44 -0.54
C THR A 62 2.87 7.88 -0.40
N VAL A 63 2.34 7.89 0.82
CA VAL A 63 0.97 7.48 1.17
C VAL A 63 0.38 8.56 2.04
N GLY A 64 -0.57 9.35 1.50
CA GLY A 64 -1.10 10.52 2.21
C GLY A 64 0.02 11.46 2.65
N THR A 65 0.21 11.60 3.96
CA THR A 65 1.28 12.42 4.56
C THR A 65 2.59 11.69 4.80
N PHE A 66 2.59 10.35 4.72
CA PHE A 66 3.77 9.54 4.97
C PHE A 66 4.65 9.38 3.73
N THR A 67 5.95 9.39 3.95
CA THR A 67 6.96 9.01 2.95
C THR A 67 7.85 7.92 3.53
N VAL A 68 8.02 6.82 2.80
CA VAL A 68 8.84 5.68 3.20
C VAL A 68 9.80 5.27 2.08
N VAL A 69 11.04 4.98 2.45
CA VAL A 69 12.12 4.61 1.54
C VAL A 69 12.32 3.10 1.56
N ASN A 70 12.35 2.49 0.38
CA ASN A 70 12.44 1.05 0.13
C ASN A 70 11.48 0.19 0.98
N PRO A 71 10.16 0.52 1.03
CA PRO A 71 9.22 -0.22 1.85
C PRO A 71 8.89 -1.59 1.25
N THR A 72 8.36 -2.48 2.10
CA THR A 72 7.72 -3.72 1.64
C THR A 72 6.28 -3.45 1.18
N THR A 73 5.71 -4.34 0.36
CA THR A 73 4.28 -4.25 -0.02
C THR A 73 3.35 -4.20 1.19
N ARG A 74 3.63 -5.02 2.22
CA ARG A 74 2.84 -5.06 3.44
C ARG A 74 2.85 -3.72 4.17
N GLN A 75 4.02 -3.09 4.28
CA GLN A 75 4.14 -1.79 4.93
C GLN A 75 3.35 -0.70 4.19
N VAL A 76 3.35 -0.71 2.85
CA VAL A 76 2.55 0.23 2.06
C VAL A 76 1.05 0.01 2.28
N ILE A 77 0.61 -1.25 2.34
CA ILE A 77 -0.80 -1.61 2.63
C ILE A 77 -1.21 -1.13 4.03
N GLU A 78 -0.38 -1.37 5.04
CA GLU A 78 -0.66 -0.94 6.42
C GLU A 78 -0.76 0.60 6.52
N LEU A 79 0.14 1.33 5.85
CA LEU A 79 0.07 2.79 5.77
C LEU A 79 -1.19 3.26 5.02
N ALA A 80 -1.55 2.59 3.93
CA ALA A 80 -2.73 2.93 3.15
C ALA A 80 -4.03 2.68 3.93
N HIS A 81 -4.11 1.63 4.74
CA HIS A 81 -5.23 1.44 5.65
C HIS A 81 -5.32 2.52 6.74
N ALA A 82 -4.18 3.03 7.21
CA ALA A 82 -4.13 4.05 8.25
C ALA A 82 -4.55 5.44 7.73
N GLU A 83 -4.06 5.84 6.55
CA GLU A 83 -4.34 7.17 5.98
C GLU A 83 -5.61 7.20 5.11
N SER A 84 -5.95 6.08 4.45
CA SER A 84 -6.91 6.03 3.34
C SER A 84 -7.69 4.70 3.32
N PRO A 85 -8.58 4.42 4.31
CA PRO A 85 -9.27 3.14 4.43
C PRO A 85 -10.08 2.70 3.19
N GLY A 86 -10.45 3.63 2.31
CA GLY A 86 -11.19 3.36 1.06
C GLY A 86 -10.32 2.86 -0.10
N LEU A 87 -8.99 3.05 -0.04
CA LEU A 87 -8.08 2.72 -1.14
C LEU A 87 -7.68 1.25 -1.18
N VAL A 88 -7.71 0.59 -0.02
CA VAL A 88 -7.35 -0.82 0.11
C VAL A 88 -8.61 -1.65 0.32
N PRO A 89 -8.83 -2.72 -0.47
CA PRO A 89 -9.95 -3.63 -0.25
C PRO A 89 -9.93 -4.16 1.19
N GLN A 90 -11.00 -3.89 1.93
CA GLN A 90 -11.15 -4.35 3.30
C GLN A 90 -11.47 -5.86 3.29
N PRO A 91 -10.86 -6.68 4.18
CA PRO A 91 -11.30 -8.04 4.35
C PRO A 91 -12.76 -8.01 4.82
N THR A 92 -13.68 -8.47 3.98
CA THR A 92 -15.09 -8.52 4.32
C THR A 92 -15.27 -9.54 5.46
N THR A 93 -15.43 -9.06 6.69
CA THR A 93 -15.76 -9.91 7.83
C THR A 93 -17.14 -10.52 7.59
N ARG A 94 -17.20 -11.77 7.14
CA ARG A 94 -18.47 -12.53 7.15
C ARG A 94 -18.80 -12.85 8.61
N PRO A 95 -19.98 -12.46 9.14
CA PRO A 95 -20.38 -12.94 10.46
C PRO A 95 -20.58 -14.45 10.36
N GLY A 96 -19.70 -15.21 11.00
CA GLY A 96 -19.90 -16.64 11.26
C GLY A 96 -21.10 -16.79 12.19
N TRP A 97 -22.26 -16.93 11.59
CA TRP A 97 -23.52 -17.36 12.19
C TRP A 97 -23.30 -18.37 13.32
N ARG A 98 -23.53 -17.92 14.55
CA ARG A 98 -23.84 -18.78 15.69
C ARG A 98 -25.24 -19.35 15.49
N THR A 99 -25.41 -20.48 14.81
CA THR A 99 -26.62 -21.29 15.05
C THR A 99 -26.39 -22.20 16.25
N ARG A 100 -27.16 -21.90 17.29
CA ARG A 100 -27.59 -22.86 18.30
C ARG A 100 -28.19 -24.09 17.61
N LEU A 101 -27.64 -25.26 17.89
CA LEU A 101 -28.37 -26.52 17.95
C LEU A 101 -28.09 -27.02 19.37
N GLY A 102 -29.02 -26.96 20.32
CA GLY A 102 -30.34 -27.57 20.22
C GLY A 102 -30.26 -28.84 21.07
N GLY A 103 -30.67 -28.73 22.34
CA GLY A 103 -30.63 -29.83 23.30
C GLY A 103 -31.39 -31.04 22.80
N ARG A 104 -30.81 -32.23 22.99
CA ARG A 104 -31.54 -33.49 22.91
C ARG A 104 -31.82 -33.97 24.32
N HIS A 105 -33.07 -33.79 24.75
CA HIS A 105 -33.69 -34.67 25.73
C HIS A 105 -33.49 -36.12 25.28
N ARG A 106 -32.85 -36.94 26.11
CA ARG A 106 -33.09 -38.38 26.13
C ARG A 106 -34.01 -38.66 27.30
N ARG A 107 -35.25 -39.03 26.98
CA ARG A 107 -36.17 -39.67 27.91
C ARG A 107 -35.87 -41.17 27.96
N ARG A 108 -36.15 -41.72 29.15
CA ARG A 108 -36.21 -43.11 29.59
C ARG A 108 -34.89 -43.68 30.08
#